data_AF-A0A812ICM4-F1
#
_entry.id   AF-A0A812ICM4-F1
#
_cell.length_a   1.000
_cell.length_b   1.000
_cell.length_c   1.000
_cell.angle_alpha   90.00
_cell.angle_beta   90.00
_cell.angle_gamma   90.00
#
_symmetry.space_group_name_H-M   'P 1'
#
loop_
_entity.id
_entity.type
_entity.pdbx_description
1 polymer ?
#
loop_
_entity_poly.entity_id
_entity_poly.type
_entity_poly.pdbx_seq_one_letter_code
_entity_poly.pdbx_strand_id
1 'polypeptide(L)'
;MKKRRNRCYYSGTSHGQVIQNVVLPTDAEVWTTSFANKKAIYDRLRVDVGGTTAGGSADVQKRTEETIEPVNFHSMPLNLYREILEVDTKPNAILDWTVGDSQFATVALECQISYVGACFSETHQNEVYERLTALTLKKMQTEGSGMLYRPYLAELLSGSTQRIGGGGTETTSGSGRGGRGRGGRGRGRPPAPDNGSGDGNNNSGTVAGTGNGSGTTGNGSDLEAALAARIEALRREGASADAA
;
A
#
# COMPACT_ATOMS: atom_id res chain seq x y z
N MET A 1 -23.98 31.65 -9.08
CA MET A 1 -22.51 31.77 -9.11
C MET A 1 -21.95 30.84 -8.02
N LYS A 2 -21.24 29.76 -8.38
CA LYS A 2 -20.71 28.81 -7.37
C LYS A 2 -19.66 29.52 -6.49
N LYS A 3 -19.75 29.36 -5.17
CA LYS A 3 -18.79 29.91 -4.20
C LYS A 3 -17.42 29.29 -4.45
N ARG A 4 -16.40 30.12 -4.66
CA ARG A 4 -15.04 29.70 -5.03
C ARG A 4 -14.35 28.99 -3.86
N ARG A 5 -13.52 27.98 -4.17
CA ARG A 5 -12.69 27.28 -3.19
C ARG A 5 -11.23 27.64 -3.38
N ASN A 6 -10.48 27.65 -2.29
CA ASN A 6 -9.02 27.73 -2.34
C ASN A 6 -8.46 26.40 -2.85
N ARG A 7 -7.29 26.46 -3.50
CA ARG A 7 -6.53 25.27 -3.88
C ARG A 7 -6.09 24.52 -2.63
N CYS A 8 -6.05 23.19 -2.69
CA CYS A 8 -5.71 22.35 -1.55
C CYS A 8 -4.25 21.92 -1.58
N TYR A 9 -3.73 21.62 -2.78
CA TYR A 9 -2.42 20.96 -2.93
C TYR A 9 -1.36 21.82 -3.63
N TYR A 10 -1.79 22.77 -4.44
CA TYR A 10 -0.89 23.62 -5.23
C TYR A 10 -1.10 25.09 -4.91
N SER A 11 -0.02 25.87 -5.01
CA SER A 11 -0.10 27.32 -4.82
C SER A 11 -0.84 28.00 -5.97
N GLY A 12 -1.25 29.24 -5.72
CA GLY A 12 -1.98 30.04 -6.69
C GLY A 12 -3.48 30.06 -6.44
N THR A 13 -4.22 30.65 -7.39
CA THR A 13 -5.66 30.83 -7.25
C THR A 13 -6.39 29.80 -8.09
N SER A 14 -7.60 29.42 -7.67
CA SER A 14 -8.57 28.72 -8.52
C SER A 14 -9.17 29.63 -9.60
N HIS A 15 -8.66 30.86 -9.76
CA HIS A 15 -9.13 31.81 -10.79
C HIS A 15 -8.42 31.60 -12.13
N GLY A 16 -7.26 30.94 -12.13
CA GLY A 16 -6.52 30.61 -13.34
C GLY A 16 -6.84 29.20 -13.85
N GLN A 17 -6.80 29.02 -15.17
CA GLN A 17 -6.91 27.71 -15.83
C GLN A 17 -5.62 26.87 -15.74
N VAL A 18 -4.65 27.32 -14.94
CA VAL A 18 -3.31 26.73 -14.90
C VAL A 18 -3.01 26.25 -13.48
N ILE A 19 -2.61 24.99 -13.37
CA ILE A 19 -1.96 24.42 -12.19
C ILE A 19 -0.46 24.47 -12.45
N GLN A 20 0.30 25.09 -11.55
CA GLN A 20 1.75 25.27 -11.69
C GLN A 20 2.50 24.51 -10.61
N ASN A 21 3.80 24.31 -10.82
CA ASN A 21 4.70 23.66 -9.86
C ASN A 21 4.23 22.25 -9.46
N VAL A 22 3.72 21.49 -10.43
CA VAL A 22 3.37 20.09 -10.24
C VAL A 22 4.66 19.29 -10.07
N VAL A 23 4.89 18.80 -8.84
CA VAL A 23 6.01 17.91 -8.56
C VAL A 23 5.68 16.52 -9.09
N LEU A 24 6.47 16.05 -10.05
CA LEU A 24 6.30 14.71 -10.61
C LEU A 24 6.78 13.65 -9.60
N PRO A 25 6.08 12.50 -9.50
CA PRO A 25 6.50 11.39 -8.67
C PRO A 25 7.81 10.80 -9.17
N THR A 26 8.59 10.26 -8.24
CA THR A 26 9.80 9.48 -8.53
C THR A 26 9.45 8.07 -9.00
N ASP A 27 10.40 7.38 -9.63
CA ASP A 27 10.19 5.99 -10.10
C ASP A 27 9.80 5.02 -8.97
N ALA A 28 10.16 5.32 -7.72
CA ALA A 28 9.78 4.53 -6.55
C ALA A 28 8.31 4.72 -6.12
N GLU A 29 7.67 5.80 -6.58
CA GLU A 29 6.29 6.17 -6.20
C GLU A 29 5.27 5.82 -7.30
N VAL A 30 5.74 5.49 -8.50
CA VAL A 30 4.91 5.18 -9.66
C VAL A 30 4.77 3.67 -9.85
N TRP A 31 3.76 3.27 -10.63
CA TRP A 31 3.64 1.88 -11.04
C TRP A 31 4.80 1.50 -11.96
N THR A 32 5.63 0.55 -11.50
CA THR A 32 6.70 -0.05 -12.28
C THR A 32 6.37 -1.51 -12.62
N THR A 33 6.90 -1.99 -13.73
CA THR A 33 6.76 -3.39 -14.14
C THR A 33 7.95 -3.79 -15.02
N SER A 34 8.06 -5.08 -15.35
CA SER A 34 9.11 -5.54 -16.26
C SER A 34 8.85 -5.04 -17.68
N PHE A 35 9.93 -4.84 -18.45
CA PHE A 35 9.82 -4.41 -19.83
C PHE A 35 8.97 -5.37 -20.67
N ALA A 36 9.06 -6.68 -20.40
CA ALA A 36 8.18 -7.69 -20.99
C ALA A 36 6.70 -7.37 -20.76
N ASN A 37 6.31 -7.13 -19.50
CA ASN A 37 4.92 -6.86 -19.16
C ASN A 37 4.46 -5.51 -19.71
N LYS A 38 5.33 -4.49 -19.69
CA LYS A 38 5.01 -3.20 -20.29
C LYS A 38 4.74 -3.30 -21.79
N LYS A 39 5.47 -4.15 -22.52
CA LYS A 39 5.16 -4.42 -23.93
C LYS A 39 3.80 -5.08 -24.08
N ALA A 40 3.41 -5.98 -23.18
CA ALA A 40 2.07 -6.59 -23.20
C ALA A 40 0.95 -5.57 -22.87
N ILE A 41 1.20 -4.66 -21.93
CA ILE A 41 0.27 -3.56 -21.58
C ILE A 41 -0.04 -2.70 -22.80
N TYR A 42 0.97 -2.22 -23.52
CA TYR A 42 0.75 -1.35 -24.68
C TYR A 42 0.44 -2.11 -25.98
N ASP A 43 0.81 -3.37 -26.07
CA ASP A 43 0.63 -4.25 -27.23
C ASP A 43 0.96 -3.52 -28.56
N ARG A 44 0.04 -3.54 -29.54
CA ARG A 44 0.18 -2.88 -30.85
C ARG A 44 0.20 -1.35 -30.79
N LEU A 45 -0.17 -0.75 -29.66
CA LEU A 45 -0.20 0.70 -29.46
C LEU A 45 1.09 1.24 -28.85
N ARG A 46 2.08 0.38 -28.60
CA ARG A 46 3.40 0.80 -28.16
C ARG A 46 4.08 1.62 -29.26
N VAL A 47 4.54 2.81 -28.91
CA VAL A 47 5.43 3.60 -29.76
C VAL A 47 6.86 3.36 -29.30
N ASP A 48 7.69 2.85 -30.19
CA ASP A 48 9.12 2.71 -29.91
C ASP A 48 9.77 4.09 -29.91
N VAL A 49 10.09 4.56 -28.70
CA VAL A 49 10.78 5.83 -28.46
C VAL A 49 12.21 5.58 -28.03
N GLY A 50 13.13 6.35 -28.60
CA GLY A 50 14.57 6.21 -28.37
C GLY A 50 15.23 5.23 -29.33
N GLY A 51 16.31 5.68 -29.95
CA GLY A 51 17.09 4.95 -30.94
C GLY A 51 18.14 5.88 -31.52
N THR A 52 19.19 5.31 -32.08
CA THR A 52 20.26 6.09 -32.70
C THR A 52 19.70 6.79 -33.93
N THR A 53 19.57 8.12 -33.89
CA THR A 53 19.32 8.90 -35.10
C THR A 53 20.57 8.91 -35.97
N ALA A 54 20.43 9.22 -37.26
CA ALA A 54 21.59 9.34 -38.15
C ALA A 54 22.58 10.37 -37.57
N GLY A 55 23.78 9.92 -37.19
CA GLY A 55 24.81 10.76 -36.55
C GLY A 55 24.75 10.83 -35.02
N GLY A 56 23.82 10.14 -34.36
CA GLY A 56 23.76 10.04 -32.91
C GLY A 56 24.80 9.06 -32.36
N SER A 57 25.51 9.45 -31.30
CA SER A 57 26.44 8.60 -30.56
C SER A 57 25.94 8.27 -29.15
N ALA A 58 24.63 8.37 -28.90
CA ALA A 58 24.07 8.12 -27.59
C ALA A 58 24.23 6.62 -27.24
N ASP A 59 24.91 6.34 -26.14
CA ASP A 59 24.98 5.00 -25.57
C ASP A 59 23.58 4.62 -25.07
N VAL A 60 22.86 3.85 -25.88
CA VAL A 60 21.53 3.34 -25.53
C VAL A 60 21.74 2.15 -24.60
N GLN A 61 21.38 2.32 -23.32
CA GLN A 61 21.33 1.19 -22.40
C GLN A 61 20.35 0.15 -22.95
N LYS A 62 20.88 -1.05 -23.21
CA LYS A 62 20.08 -2.15 -23.75
C LYS A 62 19.12 -2.64 -22.67
N ARG A 63 17.82 -2.52 -22.92
CA ARG A 63 16.76 -3.08 -22.08
C ARG A 63 16.68 -4.59 -22.28
N THR A 64 16.57 -5.34 -21.18
CA THR A 64 16.21 -6.76 -21.19
C THR A 64 14.73 -6.91 -20.82
N GLU A 65 14.15 -8.09 -21.04
CA GLU A 65 12.76 -8.39 -20.71
C GLU A 65 12.46 -8.19 -19.20
N GLU A 66 13.47 -8.38 -18.36
CA GLU A 66 13.42 -8.28 -16.90
C GLU A 66 13.71 -6.86 -16.39
N THR A 67 14.07 -5.92 -17.28
CA THR A 67 14.35 -4.53 -16.88
C THR A 67 13.10 -3.93 -16.27
N ILE A 68 13.16 -3.49 -15.02
CA ILE A 68 12.06 -2.83 -14.33
C ILE A 68 12.04 -1.35 -14.71
N GLU A 69 10.91 -0.88 -15.22
CA GLU A 69 10.71 0.52 -15.58
C GLU A 69 9.30 0.99 -15.23
N PRO A 70 9.08 2.31 -15.08
CA PRO A 70 7.73 2.86 -14.95
C PRO A 70 6.85 2.43 -16.13
N VAL A 71 5.60 2.05 -15.84
CA VAL A 71 4.61 1.76 -16.89
C VAL A 71 4.42 3.01 -17.75
N ASN A 72 4.17 4.16 -17.11
CA ASN A 72 4.03 5.44 -17.77
C ASN A 72 5.30 6.29 -17.60
N PHE A 73 5.77 6.91 -18.68
CA PHE A 73 6.91 7.83 -18.64
C PHE A 73 6.61 9.14 -17.88
N HIS A 74 5.34 9.55 -17.88
CA HIS A 74 4.86 10.76 -17.21
C HIS A 74 3.66 10.45 -16.31
N SER A 75 3.91 9.61 -15.31
CA SER A 75 2.94 9.39 -14.23
C SER A 75 2.66 10.71 -13.51
N MET A 76 1.39 11.02 -13.32
CA MET A 76 0.95 12.25 -12.65
C MET A 76 0.72 11.97 -11.16
N PRO A 77 1.07 12.91 -10.27
CA PRO A 77 0.88 12.71 -8.84
C PRO A 77 -0.62 12.67 -8.49
N LEU A 78 -0.99 11.81 -7.53
CA LEU A 78 -2.37 11.71 -7.01
C LEU A 78 -2.99 13.07 -6.64
N ASN A 79 -2.17 13.95 -6.05
CA ASN A 79 -2.61 15.27 -5.62
C ASN A 79 -3.06 16.16 -6.79
N LEU A 80 -2.52 15.98 -8.00
CA LEU A 80 -2.98 16.69 -9.19
C LEU A 80 -4.42 16.29 -9.51
N TYR A 81 -4.71 14.99 -9.54
CA TYR A 81 -6.05 14.51 -9.80
C TYR A 81 -7.04 14.91 -8.71
N ARG A 82 -6.63 14.90 -7.43
CA ARG A 82 -7.47 15.38 -6.31
C ARG A 82 -7.79 16.86 -6.45
N GLU A 83 -6.80 17.68 -6.80
CA GLU A 83 -7.01 19.10 -7.05
C GLU A 83 -8.05 19.31 -8.17
N ILE A 84 -7.94 18.59 -9.28
CA ILE A 84 -8.88 18.68 -10.41
C ILE A 84 -10.31 18.25 -10.01
N LEU A 85 -10.44 17.11 -9.32
CA LEU A 85 -11.74 16.51 -9.02
C LEU A 85 -12.44 17.17 -7.82
N GLU A 86 -11.71 17.47 -6.74
CA GLU A 86 -12.30 18.00 -5.51
C GLU A 86 -12.45 19.53 -5.53
N VAL A 87 -11.51 20.24 -6.14
CA VAL A 87 -11.49 21.72 -6.09
C VAL A 87 -12.18 22.30 -7.30
N ASP A 88 -11.76 21.92 -8.51
CA ASP A 88 -12.11 22.62 -9.74
C ASP A 88 -13.46 22.17 -10.33
N THR A 89 -13.57 20.90 -10.69
CA THR A 89 -14.68 20.42 -11.55
C THR A 89 -15.82 19.77 -10.77
N LYS A 90 -15.53 18.89 -9.79
CA LYS A 90 -16.51 18.01 -9.13
C LYS A 90 -17.46 17.32 -10.12
N PRO A 91 -16.93 16.53 -11.07
CA PRO A 91 -17.73 15.87 -12.07
C PRO A 91 -18.54 14.74 -11.44
N ASN A 92 -19.67 14.39 -12.05
CA ASN A 92 -20.44 13.20 -11.68
C ASN A 92 -19.82 11.92 -12.24
N ALA A 93 -19.12 12.03 -13.38
CA ALA A 93 -18.44 10.91 -14.03
C ALA A 93 -17.18 11.39 -14.75
N ILE A 94 -16.21 10.48 -14.90
CA ILE A 94 -14.96 10.68 -15.63
C ILE A 94 -14.90 9.71 -16.80
N LEU A 95 -14.55 10.23 -17.97
CA LEU A 95 -14.24 9.45 -19.16
C LEU A 95 -12.74 9.61 -19.46
N ASP A 96 -11.97 8.55 -19.29
CA ASP A 96 -10.53 8.52 -19.53
C ASP A 96 -10.23 7.67 -20.76
N TRP A 97 -9.78 8.30 -21.84
CA TRP A 97 -9.51 7.60 -23.10
C TRP A 97 -8.13 6.97 -23.17
N THR A 98 -7.27 7.25 -22.19
CA THR A 98 -5.88 6.81 -22.17
C THR A 98 -5.53 6.48 -20.73
N VAL A 99 -6.16 5.44 -20.19
CA VAL A 99 -5.87 4.98 -18.83
C VAL A 99 -4.36 4.82 -18.70
N GLY A 100 -3.78 5.53 -17.75
CA GLY A 100 -2.36 5.50 -17.51
C GLY A 100 -2.03 4.50 -16.41
N ASP A 101 -1.33 4.99 -15.39
CA ASP A 101 -0.86 4.21 -14.25
C ASP A 101 -1.92 4.01 -13.14
N SER A 102 -3.21 4.06 -13.52
CA SER A 102 -4.40 3.97 -12.66
C SER A 102 -4.56 5.00 -11.53
N GLN A 103 -3.67 6.00 -11.43
CA GLN A 103 -3.74 7.03 -10.39
C GLN A 103 -5.03 7.85 -10.48
N PHE A 104 -5.47 8.21 -11.68
CA PHE A 104 -6.70 9.00 -11.86
C PHE A 104 -7.94 8.21 -11.43
N ALA A 105 -8.02 6.94 -11.84
CA ALA A 105 -9.07 6.01 -11.41
C ALA A 105 -9.07 5.81 -9.89
N THR A 106 -7.89 5.73 -9.27
CA THR A 106 -7.72 5.62 -7.82
C THR A 106 -8.33 6.83 -7.10
N VAL A 107 -8.03 8.05 -7.55
CA VAL A 107 -8.63 9.25 -6.97
C VAL A 107 -10.14 9.32 -7.23
N ALA A 108 -10.61 8.90 -8.40
CA ALA A 108 -12.03 8.83 -8.71
C ALA A 108 -12.78 7.93 -7.73
N LEU A 109 -12.23 6.75 -7.41
CA LEU A 109 -12.78 5.83 -6.40
C LEU A 109 -12.82 6.46 -5.01
N GLU A 110 -11.75 7.16 -4.61
CA GLU A 110 -11.69 7.86 -3.32
C GLU A 110 -12.74 8.96 -3.20
N CYS A 111 -12.99 9.66 -4.30
CA CYS A 111 -14.00 10.72 -4.40
C CYS A 111 -15.41 10.19 -4.63
N GLN A 112 -15.59 8.87 -4.77
CA GLN A 112 -16.86 8.23 -5.13
C GLN A 112 -17.47 8.75 -6.45
N ILE A 113 -16.61 9.02 -7.44
CA ILE A 113 -17.00 9.47 -8.78
C ILE A 113 -17.01 8.27 -9.72
N SER A 114 -18.05 8.14 -10.53
CA SER A 114 -18.11 7.08 -11.55
C SER A 114 -16.97 7.28 -12.57
N TYR A 115 -16.22 6.22 -12.85
CA TYR A 115 -15.07 6.28 -13.75
C TYR A 115 -15.22 5.23 -14.84
N VAL A 116 -15.02 5.65 -16.10
CA VAL A 116 -14.93 4.76 -17.26
C VAL A 116 -13.61 5.07 -17.96
N GLY A 117 -12.79 4.03 -18.13
CA GLY A 117 -11.46 4.16 -18.72
C GLY A 117 -11.26 3.20 -19.89
N ALA A 118 -10.68 3.69 -20.98
CA ALA A 118 -10.22 2.87 -22.10
C ALA A 118 -8.75 2.49 -21.89
N CYS A 119 -8.50 1.19 -21.74
CA CYS A 119 -7.15 0.63 -21.64
C CYS A 119 -6.61 0.26 -23.04
N PHE A 120 -5.29 0.25 -23.19
CA PHE A 120 -4.62 -0.04 -24.46
C PHE A 120 -4.78 -1.50 -24.94
N SER A 121 -4.90 -2.44 -24.01
CA SER A 121 -5.05 -3.87 -24.25
C SER A 121 -5.85 -4.53 -23.12
N GLU A 122 -6.24 -5.80 -23.30
CA GLU A 122 -6.86 -6.60 -22.25
C GLU A 122 -5.89 -6.84 -21.07
N THR A 123 -4.60 -7.05 -21.36
CA THR A 123 -3.56 -7.14 -20.32
C THR A 123 -3.52 -5.88 -19.48
N HIS A 124 -3.56 -4.70 -20.11
CA HIS A 124 -3.60 -3.44 -19.40
C HIS A 124 -4.85 -3.31 -18.52
N GLN A 125 -6.02 -3.69 -19.05
CA GLN A 125 -7.27 -3.67 -18.28
C GLN A 125 -7.19 -4.55 -17.02
N ASN A 126 -6.70 -5.79 -17.17
CA ASN A 126 -6.59 -6.74 -16.06
C ASN A 126 -5.61 -6.24 -15.00
N GLU A 127 -4.43 -5.76 -15.41
CA GLU A 127 -3.41 -5.20 -14.52
C GLU A 127 -3.92 -3.96 -13.76
N VAL A 128 -4.60 -3.04 -14.45
CA VAL A 128 -5.23 -1.87 -13.83
C VAL A 128 -6.30 -2.30 -12.83
N TYR A 129 -7.14 -3.28 -13.20
CA TYR A 129 -8.20 -3.78 -12.33
C TYR A 129 -7.64 -4.43 -11.06
N GLU A 130 -6.63 -5.28 -11.18
CA GLU A 130 -5.95 -5.92 -10.05
C GLU A 130 -5.30 -4.88 -9.14
N ARG A 131 -4.59 -3.91 -9.73
CA ARG A 131 -3.96 -2.82 -9.00
C ARG A 131 -4.99 -1.96 -8.27
N LEU A 132 -6.07 -1.57 -8.92
CA LEU A 132 -7.16 -0.79 -8.29
C LEU A 132 -7.83 -1.57 -7.18
N THR A 133 -8.05 -2.87 -7.35
CA THR A 133 -8.60 -3.76 -6.32
C THR A 133 -7.69 -3.79 -5.10
N ALA A 134 -6.39 -4.01 -5.31
CA ALA A 134 -5.39 -4.03 -4.25
C ALA A 134 -5.31 -2.69 -3.48
N LEU A 135 -5.22 -1.58 -4.21
CA LEU A 135 -5.16 -0.24 -3.62
C LEU A 135 -6.44 0.09 -2.84
N THR A 136 -7.60 -0.30 -3.38
CA THR A 136 -8.90 -0.10 -2.72
C THR A 136 -8.97 -0.90 -1.43
N LEU A 137 -8.63 -2.19 -1.45
CA LEU A 137 -8.62 -3.04 -0.25
C LEU A 137 -7.65 -2.51 0.80
N LYS A 138 -6.46 -2.02 0.39
CA LYS A 138 -5.49 -1.39 1.29
C LYS A 138 -6.05 -0.12 1.92
N LYS A 139 -6.70 0.74 1.14
CA LYS A 139 -7.35 1.97 1.65
C LYS A 139 -8.52 1.65 2.58
N MET A 140 -9.29 0.59 2.31
CA MET A 140 -10.37 0.16 3.20
C MET A 140 -9.87 -0.26 4.58
N GLN A 141 -8.63 -0.74 4.69
CA GLN A 141 -7.99 -1.13 5.94
C GLN A 141 -7.26 0.02 6.66
N THR A 142 -6.91 1.09 5.94
CA THR A 142 -6.02 2.14 6.46
C THR A 142 -6.84 3.30 7.02
N GLU A 143 -6.76 3.51 8.34
CA GLU A 143 -7.37 4.66 9.01
C GLU A 143 -6.87 5.97 8.38
N GLY A 144 -7.77 6.94 8.20
CA GLY A 144 -7.47 8.19 7.50
C GLY A 144 -7.62 8.16 5.97
N SER A 145 -7.96 7.00 5.36
CA SER A 145 -8.24 6.89 3.91
C SER A 145 -9.61 7.46 3.48
N GLY A 146 -10.15 8.40 4.24
CA GLY A 146 -11.43 9.05 3.97
C GLY A 146 -12.61 8.08 3.87
N MET A 147 -13.42 8.25 2.84
CA MET A 147 -14.68 7.50 2.67
C MET A 147 -14.49 6.01 2.35
N LEU A 148 -13.28 5.60 1.96
CA LEU A 148 -13.00 4.20 1.68
C LEU A 148 -12.72 3.39 2.94
N TYR A 149 -12.30 4.01 4.05
CA TYR A 149 -12.03 3.27 5.29
C TYR A 149 -13.26 2.50 5.79
N ARG A 150 -13.05 1.25 6.19
CA ARG A 150 -14.08 0.34 6.69
C ARG A 150 -13.58 -0.29 8.00
N PRO A 151 -13.96 0.25 9.18
CA PRO A 151 -13.40 -0.19 10.47
C PRO A 151 -13.65 -1.67 10.74
N TYR A 152 -14.84 -2.18 10.41
CA TYR A 152 -15.16 -3.60 10.57
C TYR A 152 -14.27 -4.51 9.71
N LEU A 153 -13.98 -4.12 8.46
CA LEU A 153 -13.09 -4.88 7.60
C LEU A 153 -11.65 -4.82 8.10
N ALA A 154 -11.20 -3.66 8.56
CA ALA A 154 -9.89 -3.50 9.16
C ALA A 154 -9.72 -4.40 10.39
N GLU A 155 -10.72 -4.44 11.29
CA GLU A 155 -10.74 -5.30 12.49
C GLU A 155 -10.76 -6.80 12.14
N LEU A 156 -11.56 -7.19 11.14
CA LEU A 156 -11.63 -8.57 10.67
C LEU A 156 -10.28 -9.04 10.12
N LEU A 157 -9.57 -8.18 9.40
CA LEU A 157 -8.28 -8.51 8.77
C LEU A 157 -7.09 -8.37 9.73
N SER A 158 -7.18 -7.57 10.80
CA SER A 158 -6.15 -7.50 11.84
C SER A 158 -6.14 -8.71 12.78
N GLY A 159 -7.05 -9.67 12.60
CA GLY A 159 -7.14 -10.87 13.43
C GLY A 159 -7.57 -10.60 14.87
N SER A 160 -8.05 -9.38 15.15
CA SER A 160 -8.43 -8.91 16.48
C SER A 160 -9.89 -9.24 16.83
N THR A 161 -10.55 -10.10 16.05
CA THR A 161 -11.90 -10.58 16.37
C THR A 161 -11.86 -11.28 17.72
N GLN A 162 -12.16 -10.55 18.79
CA GLN A 162 -12.57 -11.15 20.05
C GLN A 162 -13.70 -12.10 19.69
N ARG A 163 -13.50 -13.40 19.92
CA ARG A 163 -14.56 -14.40 19.83
C ARG A 163 -15.70 -13.86 20.66
N ILE A 164 -16.79 -13.42 20.02
CA ILE A 164 -18.02 -13.06 20.71
C ILE A 164 -18.38 -14.31 21.52
N GLY A 165 -18.19 -14.20 22.83
CA GLY A 165 -18.41 -15.28 23.76
C GLY A 165 -19.83 -15.79 23.58
N GLY A 166 -19.96 -17.01 23.07
CA GLY A 166 -21.18 -17.78 23.18
C GLY A 166 -21.43 -18.02 24.67
N GLY A 167 -22.14 -17.09 25.31
CA GLY A 167 -22.71 -17.24 26.63
C GLY A 167 -23.80 -18.30 26.59
N GLY A 168 -23.40 -19.56 26.61
CA GLY A 168 -24.24 -20.70 26.98
C GLY A 168 -24.05 -20.97 28.47
N THR A 169 -25.02 -20.55 29.27
CA THR A 169 -25.13 -20.88 30.69
C THR A 169 -25.43 -22.37 30.86
N GLU A 170 -24.46 -23.17 31.30
CA GLU A 170 -24.72 -24.42 32.02
C GLU A 170 -24.02 -24.36 33.38
N THR A 171 -24.76 -23.87 34.37
CA THR A 171 -24.47 -24.12 35.78
C THR A 171 -24.93 -25.54 36.12
N THR A 172 -24.00 -26.51 36.10
CA THR A 172 -24.19 -27.75 36.86
C THR A 172 -23.42 -27.64 38.18
N SER A 173 -24.20 -27.50 39.25
CA SER A 173 -23.77 -27.51 40.64
C SER A 173 -23.25 -28.90 41.02
N GLY A 174 -21.93 -29.02 41.20
CA GLY A 174 -21.29 -30.18 41.83
C GLY A 174 -20.81 -29.83 43.24
N SER A 175 -21.63 -30.12 44.24
CA SER A 175 -21.30 -29.97 45.66
C SER A 175 -20.35 -31.08 46.14
N GLY A 176 -19.12 -30.72 46.53
CA GLY A 176 -18.17 -31.64 47.18
C GLY A 176 -17.68 -31.08 48.52
N ARG A 177 -18.33 -31.50 49.62
CA ARG A 177 -17.92 -31.26 51.02
C ARG A 177 -16.90 -32.32 51.46
N GLY A 178 -15.88 -31.89 52.20
CA GLY A 178 -15.02 -32.76 53.03
C GLY A 178 -13.54 -32.61 52.66
N GLY A 179 -12.56 -32.47 53.56
CA GLY A 179 -12.58 -32.59 55.01
C GLY A 179 -11.32 -31.93 55.60
N ARG A 180 -11.39 -31.73 56.91
CA ARG A 180 -10.36 -31.11 57.75
C ARG A 180 -9.17 -32.06 57.90
N GLY A 181 -7.95 -31.56 57.66
CA GLY A 181 -6.69 -32.21 58.04
C GLY A 181 -5.75 -31.21 58.68
N ARG A 182 -5.55 -31.33 60.00
CA ARG A 182 -4.55 -30.59 60.79
C ARG A 182 -3.16 -31.21 60.58
N GLY A 183 -2.13 -30.36 60.64
CA GLY A 183 -0.82 -30.73 61.20
C GLY A 183 0.36 -30.47 60.28
N GLY A 184 1.39 -29.83 60.83
CA GLY A 184 2.72 -29.81 60.20
C GLY A 184 3.49 -28.52 60.40
N ARG A 185 4.10 -28.36 61.57
CA ARG A 185 5.16 -27.36 61.82
C ARG A 185 6.38 -27.69 60.95
N GLY A 186 6.95 -26.72 60.28
CA GLY A 186 8.24 -26.86 59.57
C GLY A 186 8.94 -25.52 59.46
N ARG A 187 9.97 -25.33 60.29
CA ARG A 187 10.86 -24.17 60.31
C ARG A 187 11.77 -24.18 59.07
N GLY A 188 12.06 -23.01 58.50
CA GLY A 188 13.12 -22.87 57.50
C GLY A 188 13.11 -21.52 56.76
N ARG A 189 13.96 -20.60 57.22
CA ARG A 189 14.45 -19.37 56.56
C ARG A 189 15.99 -19.43 56.73
N PRO A 190 16.87 -18.68 56.03
CA PRO A 190 16.87 -17.85 54.79
C PRO A 190 17.99 -18.37 53.82
N PRO A 191 18.68 -17.60 52.91
CA PRO A 191 18.55 -16.22 52.42
C PRO A 191 18.56 -16.03 50.87
N ALA A 192 18.49 -14.76 50.49
CA ALA A 192 18.34 -14.13 49.17
C ALA A 192 19.48 -14.36 48.15
N PRO A 193 19.23 -14.08 46.85
CA PRO A 193 20.26 -13.67 45.91
C PRO A 193 20.26 -12.13 45.71
N ASP A 194 21.34 -11.54 46.22
CA ASP A 194 22.26 -10.58 45.61
C ASP A 194 21.81 -9.76 44.38
N ASN A 195 21.78 -8.43 44.55
CA ASN A 195 21.72 -7.45 43.47
C ASN A 195 23.17 -7.05 43.11
N GLY A 196 23.72 -7.72 42.11
CA GLY A 196 25.01 -7.36 41.52
C GLY A 196 24.96 -5.96 40.89
N SER A 197 25.66 -5.02 41.51
CA SER A 197 26.09 -3.74 40.93
C SER A 197 27.59 -3.83 40.61
N GLY A 198 27.97 -3.46 39.40
CA GLY A 198 29.34 -3.36 38.89
C GLY A 198 29.29 -3.38 37.36
N ASP A 199 29.98 -2.56 36.58
CA ASP A 199 30.97 -1.53 36.85
C ASP A 199 30.88 -0.49 35.73
N GLY A 200 31.19 0.77 36.07
CA GLY A 200 31.61 1.72 35.06
C GLY A 200 33.07 1.48 34.67
N ASN A 201 33.43 1.75 33.41
CA ASN A 201 34.65 2.50 33.17
C ASN A 201 34.63 3.22 31.81
N ASN A 202 35.33 4.35 31.85
CA ASN A 202 35.42 5.43 30.90
C ASN A 202 36.37 5.16 29.72
N ASN A 203 35.98 5.72 28.58
CA ASN A 203 36.74 6.66 27.76
C ASN A 203 38.21 6.33 27.39
N SER A 204 38.41 5.95 26.12
CA SER A 204 39.40 6.53 25.20
C SER A 204 38.90 6.19 23.78
N GLY A 205 38.78 7.07 22.79
CA GLY A 205 39.54 8.26 22.48
C GLY A 205 40.36 7.98 21.22
N THR A 206 39.73 7.85 20.04
CA THR A 206 40.37 8.14 18.74
C THR A 206 39.35 8.27 17.61
N VAL A 207 39.67 9.20 16.72
CA VAL A 207 38.83 9.83 15.69
C VAL A 207 38.87 9.06 14.37
N ALA A 208 37.76 9.21 13.61
CA ALA A 208 37.59 9.05 12.15
C ALA A 208 36.75 7.85 11.71
N GLY A 209 35.61 8.13 11.04
CA GLY A 209 34.93 7.16 10.18
C GLY A 209 33.41 7.31 10.12
N THR A 210 32.93 8.07 9.13
CA THR A 210 31.71 7.80 8.33
C THR A 210 30.52 7.11 9.02
N GLY A 211 29.56 7.91 9.47
CA GLY A 211 28.24 7.43 9.88
C GLY A 211 27.36 7.11 8.67
N ASN A 212 27.17 5.81 8.39
CA ASN A 212 26.04 5.31 7.60
C ASN A 212 24.96 4.81 8.56
N GLY A 213 23.94 5.64 8.78
CA GLY A 213 22.71 5.24 9.44
C GLY A 213 21.90 4.35 8.51
N SER A 214 21.97 3.03 8.74
CA SER A 214 21.06 2.04 8.17
C SER A 214 19.68 2.21 8.81
N GLY A 215 18.85 3.09 8.22
CA GLY A 215 17.42 3.13 8.47
C GLY A 215 16.73 1.98 7.75
N THR A 216 16.21 1.03 8.50
CA THR A 216 15.37 -0.07 8.03
C THR A 216 14.03 0.45 7.49
N THR A 217 13.93 0.64 6.17
CA THR A 217 12.66 0.85 5.44
C THR A 217 12.06 -0.51 5.04
N GLY A 218 11.68 -1.32 6.03
CA GLY A 218 11.27 -2.72 5.83
C GLY A 218 9.76 -2.97 5.76
N ASN A 219 8.94 -2.08 5.18
CA ASN A 219 7.47 -2.28 5.17
C ASN A 219 6.81 -2.20 3.78
N GLY A 220 7.55 -1.84 2.72
CA GLY A 220 6.99 -1.72 1.37
C GLY A 220 7.05 -3.03 0.57
N SER A 221 8.24 -3.64 0.51
CA SER A 221 8.51 -4.86 -0.27
C SER A 221 7.74 -6.07 0.22
N ASP A 222 7.61 -6.20 1.53
CA ASP A 222 7.04 -7.41 2.15
C ASP A 222 5.51 -7.44 2.00
N LEU A 223 4.88 -6.25 1.98
CA LEU A 223 3.46 -6.12 1.72
C LEU A 223 3.12 -6.40 0.25
N GLU A 224 3.94 -5.92 -0.68
CA GLU A 224 3.75 -6.20 -2.11
C GLU A 224 3.98 -7.68 -2.43
N ALA A 225 4.99 -8.31 -1.83
CA ALA A 225 5.22 -9.74 -1.95
C ALA A 225 4.06 -10.57 -1.35
N ALA A 226 3.55 -10.18 -0.18
CA ALA A 226 2.41 -10.86 0.46
C ALA A 226 1.11 -10.72 -0.35
N LEU A 227 0.87 -9.55 -0.93
CA LEU A 227 -0.28 -9.30 -1.78
C LEU A 227 -0.20 -10.13 -3.08
N ALA A 228 0.97 -10.15 -3.74
CA ALA A 228 1.20 -10.97 -4.93
C ALA A 228 0.97 -12.46 -4.65
N ALA A 229 1.49 -12.97 -3.53
CA ALA A 229 1.27 -14.36 -3.10
C ALA A 229 -0.20 -14.68 -2.84
N ARG A 230 -0.97 -13.72 -2.28
CA ARG A 230 -2.40 -13.90 -2.02
C ARG A 230 -3.25 -13.89 -3.29
N ILE A 231 -2.92 -13.04 -4.26
CA ILE A 231 -3.58 -12.98 -5.57
C ILE A 231 -3.39 -14.32 -6.30
N GLU A 232 -2.18 -14.86 -6.29
CA GLU A 232 -1.86 -16.13 -6.94
C GLU A 232 -2.60 -17.32 -6.29
N ALA A 233 -2.77 -17.30 -4.96
CA ALA A 233 -3.57 -18.30 -4.25
C ALA A 233 -5.06 -18.26 -4.68
N LEU A 234 -5.64 -17.07 -4.78
CA LEU A 234 -7.03 -16.89 -5.20
C LEU A 234 -7.26 -17.34 -6.65
N ARG A 235 -6.29 -17.13 -7.56
CA ARG A 235 -6.35 -17.65 -8.93
C ARG A 235 -6.40 -19.18 -8.97
N ARG A 236 -5.62 -19.86 -8.13
CA ARG A 236 -5.64 -21.34 -8.05
C ARG A 236 -6.95 -21.87 -7.49
N GLU A 237 -7.50 -21.20 -6.48
CA GLU A 237 -8.79 -21.56 -5.90
C GLU A 237 -9.92 -21.41 -6.94
N GLY A 238 -9.96 -20.29 -7.68
CA GLY A 238 -10.94 -20.06 -8.75
C GLY A 238 -10.84 -21.05 -9.92
N ALA A 239 -9.62 -21.37 -10.37
CA ALA A 239 -9.42 -22.33 -11.47
C ALA A 239 -9.87 -23.77 -11.13
N SER A 240 -9.94 -24.12 -9.84
CA SER A 240 -10.45 -25.43 -9.39
C SER A 240 -11.99 -25.50 -9.33
N ALA A 241 -12.67 -24.36 -9.22
CA ALA A 241 -14.12 -24.30 -9.14
C ALA A 241 -14.80 -24.46 -10.52
N ASP A 242 -14.11 -24.09 -11.61
CA ASP A 242 -14.61 -24.25 -12.99
C ASP A 242 -14.29 -25.64 -13.60
N ALA A 243 -13.53 -26.48 -12.88
CA ALA A 243 -13.14 -27.82 -13.33
C ALA A 243 -13.96 -28.97 -12.68
N ALA A 244 -14.97 -28.63 -11.86
CA ALA A 244 -15.87 -29.57 -11.17
C ALA A 244 -17.32 -29.39 -11.66
#